data_AF-A0A6I6MQ79-F1
#
_entry.id   AF-A0A6I6MQ79-F1
#
_cell.length_a   1.000
_cell.length_b   1.000
_cell.length_c   1.000
_cell.angle_alpha   90.00
_cell.angle_beta   90.00
_cell.angle_gamma   90.00
#
_symmetry.space_group_name_H-M   'P 1'
#
loop_
_entity.id
_entity.type
_entity.pdbx_description
1 polymer ?
#
loop_
_entity_poly.entity_id
_entity_poly.type
_entity_poly.pdbx_seq_one_letter_code
_entity_poly.pdbx_strand_id
1 'polypeptide(L)'
;MNGTPWAHGRLLGGLGGPRLLFGRMYEDWGVELAAFPPPDARVLCIASAGDTAAALCAAGYDVTAVDLNPVQLAYARRRLAGAQTEEGSAEAVMRLGRATAASLLPAWRQERLREFLTLDEPAQQARRWRAELDTPGLRRLMRLALRPGGALAVALRPSFAGVVPARFDEVLRRRLERTVSTHPNAHNPWLWRLLAGAEPPGTPAPGAAGVRLVEGDVVGVLEQAPRGGYDAVTLSNVLDGPGPEFARRLRAAVRHAVRPGGVVVLRSAREPGPEGPGWAAQDRSVLWGVVRVVRLGGAAPDRRIAP
;
A
#
# COMPACT_ATOMS: atom_id res chain seq x y z
N MET A 1 -8.32 -11.61 22.48
CA MET A 1 -7.94 -10.58 21.49
C MET A 1 -8.44 -11.04 20.13
N ASN A 2 -9.55 -10.48 19.65
CA ASN A 2 -10.04 -10.79 18.29
C ASN A 2 -9.13 -10.07 17.30
N GLY A 3 -8.17 -10.81 16.73
CA GLY A 3 -7.16 -10.27 15.82
C GLY A 3 -7.79 -9.62 14.59
N THR A 4 -7.13 -8.58 14.06
CA THR A 4 -7.54 -7.97 12.79
C THR A 4 -7.38 -8.99 11.64
N PRO A 5 -8.08 -8.80 10.51
CA PRO A 5 -7.99 -9.72 9.35
C PRO A 5 -6.55 -9.94 8.86
N TRP A 6 -5.71 -8.93 9.05
CA TRP A 6 -4.30 -8.89 8.68
C TRP A 6 -3.43 -9.92 9.40
N ALA A 7 -3.79 -10.33 10.63
CA ALA A 7 -3.01 -11.27 11.47
C ALA A 7 -2.72 -12.60 10.78
N HIS A 8 -3.64 -13.03 9.92
CA HIS A 8 -3.59 -14.33 9.28
C HIS A 8 -2.78 -14.29 7.98
N GLY A 9 -2.51 -13.10 7.43
CA GLY A 9 -1.76 -12.94 6.20
C GLY A 9 -2.39 -13.60 4.96
N ARG A 10 -3.71 -13.61 4.87
CA ARG A 10 -4.46 -14.26 3.78
C ARG A 10 -5.52 -13.33 3.22
N LEU A 11 -5.46 -13.05 1.91
CA LEU A 11 -6.53 -12.34 1.20
C LEU A 11 -7.71 -13.25 0.88
N LEU A 12 -7.44 -14.52 0.57
CA LEU A 12 -8.45 -15.51 0.19
C LEU A 12 -8.86 -16.40 1.37
N GLY A 13 -10.05 -17.00 1.31
CA GLY A 13 -10.52 -17.97 2.30
C GLY A 13 -9.63 -19.22 2.42
N GLY A 14 -9.55 -19.83 3.61
CA GLY A 14 -8.86 -21.11 3.84
C GLY A 14 -8.45 -21.35 5.31
N LEU A 15 -8.23 -22.62 5.67
CA LEU A 15 -7.80 -23.06 7.02
C LEU A 15 -6.26 -23.04 7.16
N GLY A 16 -5.76 -22.81 8.39
CA GLY A 16 -4.34 -22.90 8.76
C GLY A 16 -3.72 -21.60 9.28
N GLY A 17 -2.45 -21.67 9.70
CA GLY A 17 -1.72 -20.57 10.35
C GLY A 17 -1.37 -19.37 9.44
N PRO A 18 -0.71 -18.34 10.01
CA PRO A 18 -0.30 -17.13 9.30
C PRO A 18 0.57 -17.44 8.06
N ARG A 19 0.48 -16.59 7.04
CA ARG A 19 1.27 -16.69 5.80
C ARG A 19 1.85 -15.35 5.38
N LEU A 20 2.79 -15.38 4.44
CA LEU A 20 3.28 -14.18 3.77
C LEU A 20 2.13 -13.57 2.94
N LEU A 21 1.79 -12.32 3.27
CA LEU A 21 0.73 -11.59 2.59
C LEU A 21 1.28 -10.73 1.46
N PHE A 22 2.29 -9.93 1.79
CA PHE A 22 2.91 -8.98 0.88
C PHE A 22 4.37 -9.36 0.66
N GLY A 23 4.70 -9.79 -0.54
CA GLY A 23 6.07 -9.97 -1.00
C GLY A 23 6.75 -8.63 -1.28
N ARG A 24 5.98 -7.63 -1.73
CA ARG A 24 6.42 -6.26 -1.99
C ARG A 24 5.41 -5.27 -1.46
N MET A 25 5.88 -4.07 -1.12
CA MET A 25 4.97 -3.00 -0.76
C MET A 25 4.47 -2.20 -1.97
N TYR A 26 3.22 -1.77 -1.88
CA TYR A 26 2.57 -0.88 -2.84
C TYR A 26 2.26 0.47 -2.19
N GLU A 27 3.26 1.11 -1.59
CA GLU A 27 3.11 2.39 -0.90
C GLU A 27 4.13 3.36 -1.47
N ASP A 28 3.66 4.50 -1.98
CA ASP A 28 4.56 5.57 -2.39
C ASP A 28 5.17 6.24 -1.16
N TRP A 29 6.35 5.75 -0.75
CA TRP A 29 7.11 6.30 0.38
C TRP A 29 7.57 7.75 0.12
N GLY A 30 7.49 8.25 -1.12
CA GLY A 30 7.72 9.66 -1.43
C GLY A 30 6.77 10.61 -0.70
N VAL A 31 5.57 10.13 -0.35
CA VAL A 31 4.61 10.91 0.46
C VAL A 31 5.18 11.15 1.87
N GLU A 32 5.69 10.12 2.53
CA GLU A 32 6.34 10.24 3.84
C GLU A 32 7.57 11.14 3.76
N LEU A 33 8.45 10.91 2.78
CA LEU A 33 9.67 11.70 2.63
C LEU A 33 9.39 13.19 2.40
N ALA A 34 8.26 13.53 1.77
CA ALA A 34 7.82 14.92 1.59
C ALA A 34 7.12 15.52 2.83
N ALA A 35 6.46 14.68 3.64
CA ALA A 35 5.60 15.13 4.74
C ALA A 35 6.30 15.13 6.11
N PHE A 36 7.24 14.22 6.32
CA PHE A 36 7.90 14.02 7.60
C PHE A 36 8.88 15.16 7.93
N PRO A 37 9.13 15.41 9.22
CA PRO A 37 10.16 16.36 9.65
C PRO A 37 11.56 15.93 9.16
N PRO A 38 12.59 16.79 9.31
CA PRO A 38 13.96 16.45 8.90
C PRO A 38 14.50 15.11 9.47
N PRO A 39 15.60 14.57 8.90
CA PRO A 39 16.25 13.35 9.36
C PRO A 39 16.56 13.32 10.87
N ASP A 40 16.79 12.14 11.43
CA ASP A 40 16.88 11.80 12.86
C ASP A 40 15.56 11.79 13.63
N ALA A 41 14.44 12.12 12.98
CA ALA A 41 13.11 11.97 13.57
C ALA A 41 12.75 10.50 13.83
N ARG A 42 12.09 10.24 14.96
CA ARG A 42 11.63 8.90 15.34
C ARG A 42 10.32 8.58 14.62
N VAL A 43 10.35 7.54 13.80
CA VAL A 43 9.24 7.19 12.92
C VAL A 43 8.74 5.78 13.22
N LEU A 44 7.42 5.62 13.37
CA LEU A 44 6.77 4.32 13.38
C LEU A 44 6.11 4.03 12.03
N CYS A 45 6.33 2.85 11.47
CA CYS A 45 5.64 2.38 10.27
C CYS A 45 5.14 0.94 10.42
N ILE A 46 4.25 0.51 9.52
CA ILE A 46 3.91 -0.92 9.38
C ILE A 46 5.05 -1.63 8.66
N ALA A 47 5.51 -2.78 9.16
CA ALA A 47 6.67 -3.47 8.61
C ALA A 47 6.37 -4.11 7.26
N SER A 48 5.33 -4.95 7.17
CA SER A 48 4.88 -5.59 5.92
C SER A 48 6.07 -6.19 5.13
N ALA A 49 6.33 -5.78 3.88
CA ALA A 49 7.46 -6.30 3.08
C ALA A 49 8.81 -5.62 3.37
N GLY A 50 8.81 -4.56 4.19
CA GLY A 50 10.00 -3.81 4.59
C GLY A 50 10.38 -2.63 3.68
N ASP A 51 9.74 -2.45 2.52
CA ASP A 51 10.12 -1.40 1.55
C ASP A 51 10.04 0.02 2.15
N THR A 52 8.91 0.40 2.74
CA THR A 52 8.70 1.73 3.34
C THR A 52 9.67 1.95 4.51
N ALA A 53 9.86 0.93 5.36
CA ALA A 53 10.80 1.00 6.47
C ALA A 53 12.25 1.21 6.00
N ALA A 54 12.66 0.48 4.94
CA ALA A 54 13.98 0.61 4.35
C ALA A 54 14.20 2.00 3.73
N ALA A 55 13.22 2.52 3.00
CA ALA A 55 13.28 3.84 2.38
C ALA A 55 13.39 4.95 3.44
N LEU A 56 12.63 4.86 4.53
CA LEU A 56 12.71 5.80 5.64
C LEU A 56 14.06 5.71 6.36
N CYS A 57 14.55 4.51 6.64
CA CYS A 57 15.85 4.34 7.28
C CYS A 57 16.99 4.89 6.39
N ALA A 58 16.94 4.65 5.07
CA ALA A 58 17.90 5.19 4.12
C ALA A 58 17.87 6.73 4.02
N ALA A 59 16.72 7.35 4.33
CA ALA A 59 16.57 8.80 4.42
C ALA A 59 17.04 9.37 5.79
N GLY A 60 17.56 8.54 6.69
CA GLY A 60 18.12 8.96 7.98
C GLY A 60 17.12 9.03 9.13
N TYR A 61 15.94 8.41 9.02
CA TYR A 61 14.99 8.32 10.15
C TYR A 61 15.37 7.20 11.14
N ASP A 62 15.05 7.39 12.42
CA ASP A 62 15.06 6.31 13.43
C ASP A 62 13.75 5.52 13.31
N VAL A 63 13.79 4.39 12.61
CA VAL A 63 12.60 3.65 12.19
C VAL A 63 12.28 2.49 13.13
N THR A 64 11.08 2.51 13.70
CA THR A 64 10.44 1.34 14.31
C THR A 64 9.34 0.81 13.37
N ALA A 65 9.52 -0.41 12.87
CA ALA A 65 8.58 -1.07 11.97
C ALA A 65 7.81 -2.17 12.72
N VAL A 66 6.48 -2.08 12.73
CA VAL A 66 5.58 -2.95 13.49
C VAL A 66 4.78 -3.85 12.57
N ASP A 67 4.65 -5.13 12.89
CA ASP A 67 3.70 -6.01 12.22
C ASP A 67 3.12 -7.02 13.22
N LEU A 68 1.83 -7.32 13.06
CA LEU A 68 1.12 -8.28 13.91
C LEU A 68 1.15 -9.70 13.34
N ASN A 69 1.59 -9.87 12.09
CA ASN A 69 1.79 -11.16 11.47
C ASN A 69 3.27 -11.58 11.60
N PRO A 70 3.60 -12.59 12.42
CA PRO A 70 4.99 -13.00 12.66
C PRO A 70 5.70 -13.50 11.40
N VAL A 71 4.97 -14.09 10.44
CA VAL A 71 5.54 -14.56 9.16
C VAL A 71 5.94 -13.36 8.29
N GLN A 72 5.10 -12.32 8.28
CA GLN A 72 5.38 -11.08 7.55
C GLN A 72 6.58 -10.35 8.17
N LEU A 73 6.64 -10.27 9.51
CA LEU A 73 7.75 -9.63 10.21
C LEU A 73 9.08 -10.38 10.01
N ALA A 74 9.07 -11.71 10.06
CA ALA A 74 10.24 -12.54 9.78
C ALA A 74 10.73 -12.35 8.33
N TYR A 75 9.80 -12.23 7.38
CA TYR A 75 10.12 -11.90 5.99
C TYR A 75 10.74 -10.50 5.86
N ALA A 76 10.13 -9.48 6.48
CA ALA A 76 10.67 -8.12 6.51
C ALA A 76 12.11 -8.10 7.05
N ARG A 77 12.39 -8.84 8.13
CA ARG A 77 13.74 -8.97 8.68
C ARG A 77 14.76 -9.49 7.66
N ARG A 78 14.41 -10.56 6.94
CA ARG A 78 15.29 -11.12 5.90
C ARG A 78 15.47 -10.14 4.75
N ARG A 79 14.40 -9.48 4.32
CA ARG A 79 14.43 -8.45 3.26
C ARG A 79 15.34 -7.30 3.63
N LEU A 80 15.21 -6.74 4.83
CA LEU A 80 16.05 -5.66 5.34
C LEU A 80 17.54 -6.05 5.48
N ALA A 81 17.82 -7.36 5.59
CA ALA A 81 19.17 -7.93 5.53
C ALA A 81 19.64 -8.28 4.11
N GLY A 82 18.91 -7.88 3.07
CA GLY A 82 19.28 -8.05 1.65
C GLY A 82 18.73 -9.31 0.98
N ALA A 83 17.80 -10.05 1.61
CA ALA A 83 17.21 -11.22 0.97
C ALA A 83 16.36 -10.85 -0.27
N GLN A 84 16.29 -11.80 -1.21
CA GLN A 84 15.46 -11.67 -2.41
C GLN A 84 13.97 -11.59 -2.07
N THR A 85 13.19 -11.07 -3.01
CA THR A 85 11.73 -11.00 -2.89
C THR A 85 11.13 -12.40 -2.97
N GLU A 86 10.20 -12.71 -2.08
CA GLU A 86 9.33 -13.88 -2.17
C GLU A 86 7.90 -13.47 -2.55
N GLU A 87 7.16 -14.36 -3.23
CA GLU A 87 5.77 -14.09 -3.60
C GLU A 87 4.86 -14.26 -2.38
N GLY A 88 4.18 -13.19 -1.98
CA GLY A 88 3.11 -13.23 -1.00
C GLY A 88 1.77 -13.62 -1.62
N SER A 89 0.76 -13.84 -0.76
CA SER A 89 -0.60 -14.17 -1.21
C SER A 89 -1.20 -13.08 -2.11
N ALA A 90 -0.87 -11.80 -1.88
CA ALA A 90 -1.31 -10.69 -2.74
C ALA A 90 -0.70 -10.79 -4.13
N GLU A 91 0.62 -11.00 -4.23
CA GLU A 91 1.32 -11.12 -5.51
C GLU A 91 0.88 -12.36 -6.29
N ALA A 92 0.53 -13.47 -5.63
CA ALA A 92 0.00 -14.65 -6.30
C ALA A 92 -1.33 -14.38 -7.01
N VAL A 93 -2.24 -13.63 -6.37
CA VAL A 93 -3.51 -13.19 -6.99
C VAL A 93 -3.23 -12.25 -8.16
N MET A 94 -2.32 -11.28 -7.99
CA MET A 94 -1.96 -10.36 -9.07
C MET A 94 -1.30 -11.09 -10.25
N ARG A 95 -0.45 -12.10 -9.98
CA ARG A 95 0.18 -12.93 -11.02
C ARG A 95 -0.86 -13.69 -11.83
N LEU A 96 -1.85 -14.29 -11.16
CA LEU A 96 -2.97 -14.94 -11.86
C LEU A 96 -3.74 -13.94 -12.72
N GLY A 97 -4.06 -12.75 -12.17
CA GLY A 97 -4.72 -11.68 -12.91
C GLY A 97 -3.95 -11.25 -14.16
N ARG A 98 -2.62 -11.03 -14.03
CA ARG A 98 -1.73 -10.72 -15.16
C ARG A 98 -1.69 -11.83 -16.20
N ALA A 99 -1.58 -13.09 -15.77
CA ALA A 99 -1.53 -14.23 -16.69
C ALA A 99 -2.82 -14.36 -17.50
N THR A 100 -3.99 -14.19 -16.85
CA THR A 100 -5.29 -14.18 -17.51
C THR A 100 -5.44 -13.00 -18.46
N ALA A 101 -5.00 -11.80 -18.08
CA ALA A 101 -5.01 -10.65 -18.99
C ALA A 101 -4.11 -10.90 -20.20
N ALA A 102 -2.90 -11.41 -20.01
CA ALA A 102 -1.94 -11.69 -21.09
C ALA A 102 -2.42 -12.78 -22.05
N SER A 103 -3.16 -13.79 -21.57
CA SER A 103 -3.69 -14.86 -22.42
C SER A 103 -4.86 -14.38 -23.29
N LEU A 104 -5.65 -13.42 -22.80
CA LEU A 104 -6.84 -12.92 -23.49
C LEU A 104 -6.61 -11.64 -24.30
N LEU A 105 -5.60 -10.84 -23.93
CA LEU A 105 -5.39 -9.49 -24.46
C LEU A 105 -3.93 -9.32 -24.92
N PRO A 106 -3.66 -9.22 -26.23
CA PRO A 106 -2.28 -9.11 -26.75
C PRO A 106 -1.46 -7.94 -26.17
N ALA A 107 -2.09 -6.79 -25.92
CA ALA A 107 -1.43 -5.62 -25.32
C ALA A 107 -0.98 -5.84 -23.86
N TRP A 108 -1.52 -6.87 -23.19
CA TRP A 108 -1.18 -7.24 -21.82
C TRP A 108 -0.11 -8.33 -21.73
N ARG A 109 0.48 -8.73 -22.86
CA ARG A 109 1.65 -9.62 -22.87
C ARG A 109 2.86 -8.90 -22.29
N GLN A 110 3.73 -9.66 -21.62
CA GLN A 110 4.88 -9.13 -20.88
C GLN A 110 5.78 -8.20 -21.71
N GLU A 111 6.06 -8.57 -22.96
CA GLU A 111 6.88 -7.74 -23.88
C GLU A 111 6.24 -6.36 -24.11
N ARG A 112 4.95 -6.33 -24.46
CA ARG A 112 4.20 -5.08 -24.73
C ARG A 112 4.03 -4.23 -23.48
N LEU A 113 3.79 -4.87 -22.33
CA LEU A 113 3.74 -4.16 -21.04
C LEU A 113 5.09 -3.55 -20.69
N ARG A 114 6.21 -4.24 -20.93
CA ARG A 114 7.55 -3.67 -20.69
C ARG A 114 7.83 -2.47 -21.61
N GLU A 115 7.52 -2.56 -22.89
CA GLU A 115 7.62 -1.42 -23.82
C GLU A 115 6.78 -0.20 -23.36
N PHE A 116 5.61 -0.46 -22.78
CA PHE A 116 4.77 0.59 -22.22
C PHE A 116 5.36 1.16 -20.91
N LEU A 117 5.95 0.30 -20.08
CA LEU A 117 6.50 0.66 -18.79
C LEU A 117 7.85 1.38 -18.86
N THR A 118 8.58 1.27 -19.98
CA THR A 118 9.82 2.02 -20.23
C THR A 118 9.59 3.41 -20.80
N LEU A 119 8.35 3.80 -21.05
CA LEU A 119 8.03 5.18 -21.45
C LEU A 119 8.31 6.14 -20.29
N ASP A 120 8.76 7.34 -20.64
CA ASP A 120 9.07 8.39 -19.67
C ASP A 120 8.09 9.58 -19.79
N GLU A 121 7.49 9.76 -20.98
CA GLU A 121 6.63 10.91 -21.29
C GLU A 121 5.15 10.66 -20.97
N PRO A 122 4.55 11.34 -19.95
CA PRO A 122 3.18 11.06 -19.51
C PRO A 122 2.11 11.25 -20.59
N ALA A 123 2.30 12.21 -21.49
CA ALA A 123 1.39 12.42 -22.61
C ALA A 123 1.38 11.23 -23.59
N GLN A 124 2.55 10.64 -23.87
CA GLN A 124 2.67 9.46 -24.73
C GLN A 124 2.07 8.22 -24.05
N GLN A 125 2.35 8.05 -22.75
CA GLN A 125 1.80 6.98 -21.92
C GLN A 125 0.28 7.02 -21.89
N ALA A 126 -0.31 8.19 -21.64
CA ALA A 126 -1.76 8.35 -21.61
C ALA A 126 -2.41 7.99 -22.95
N ARG A 127 -1.79 8.38 -24.08
CA ARG A 127 -2.27 8.01 -25.42
C ARG A 127 -2.23 6.50 -25.62
N ARG A 128 -1.09 5.85 -25.33
CA ARG A 128 -0.96 4.39 -25.46
C ARG A 128 -1.86 3.62 -24.50
N TRP A 129 -2.02 4.09 -23.27
CA TRP A 129 -2.96 3.52 -22.30
C TRP A 129 -4.37 3.48 -22.89
N ARG A 130 -4.89 4.60 -23.39
CA ARG A 130 -6.24 4.70 -23.94
C ARG A 130 -6.42 3.89 -25.23
N ALA A 131 -5.40 3.87 -26.09
CA ALA A 131 -5.49 3.23 -27.40
C ALA A 131 -5.26 1.72 -27.35
N GLU A 132 -4.35 1.24 -26.50
CA GLU A 132 -3.84 -0.14 -26.56
C GLU A 132 -4.17 -0.98 -25.32
N LEU A 133 -4.10 -0.42 -24.11
CA LEU A 133 -4.24 -1.18 -22.86
C LEU A 133 -5.68 -1.15 -22.34
N ASP A 134 -6.30 0.03 -22.30
CA ASP A 134 -7.68 0.32 -21.87
C ASP A 134 -8.70 -0.04 -22.95
N THR A 135 -8.72 -1.31 -23.34
CA THR A 135 -9.64 -1.79 -24.39
C THR A 135 -10.97 -2.24 -23.80
N PRO A 136 -12.07 -2.27 -24.59
CA PRO A 136 -13.32 -2.88 -24.17
C PRO A 136 -13.15 -4.30 -23.62
N GLY A 137 -12.19 -5.07 -24.14
CA GLY A 137 -11.82 -6.41 -23.64
C GLY A 137 -11.33 -6.37 -22.20
N LEU A 138 -10.37 -5.50 -21.87
CA LEU A 138 -9.93 -5.29 -20.49
C LEU A 138 -11.11 -4.86 -19.59
N ARG A 139 -11.95 -3.93 -20.04
CA ARG A 139 -13.11 -3.46 -19.25
C ARG A 139 -14.06 -4.60 -18.92
N ARG A 140 -14.25 -5.55 -19.83
CA ARG A 140 -15.09 -6.75 -19.58
C ARG A 140 -14.41 -7.69 -18.59
N LEU A 141 -13.12 -7.96 -18.78
CA LEU A 141 -12.35 -8.83 -17.89
C LEU A 141 -12.34 -8.30 -16.45
N MET A 142 -12.04 -7.01 -16.25
CA MET A 142 -12.04 -6.39 -14.93
C MET A 142 -13.42 -6.38 -14.29
N ARG A 143 -14.49 -6.17 -15.08
CA ARG A 143 -15.88 -6.25 -14.58
C ARG A 143 -16.21 -7.63 -14.00
N LEU A 144 -15.83 -8.70 -14.70
CA LEU A 144 -16.07 -10.07 -14.26
C LEU A 144 -15.23 -10.44 -13.04
N ALA A 145 -14.01 -9.91 -12.94
CA ALA A 145 -13.10 -10.23 -11.85
C ALA A 145 -13.37 -9.42 -10.57
N LEU A 146 -13.57 -8.10 -10.68
CA LEU A 146 -13.42 -7.15 -9.56
C LEU A 146 -14.74 -6.56 -9.03
N ARG A 147 -15.88 -6.77 -9.71
CA ARG A 147 -17.17 -6.31 -9.19
C ARG A 147 -17.68 -7.18 -8.03
N PRO A 148 -18.61 -6.68 -7.22
CA PRO A 148 -19.36 -7.49 -6.27
C PRO A 148 -19.93 -8.74 -6.94
N GLY A 149 -19.69 -9.91 -6.36
CA GLY A 149 -20.06 -11.21 -6.94
C GLY A 149 -19.13 -11.73 -8.05
N GLY A 150 -18.11 -10.96 -8.45
CA GLY A 150 -17.05 -11.40 -9.35
C GLY A 150 -16.04 -12.33 -8.68
N ALA A 151 -15.18 -12.96 -9.48
CA ALA A 151 -14.29 -14.03 -9.01
C ALA A 151 -13.39 -13.63 -7.83
N LEU A 152 -12.86 -12.40 -7.81
CA LEU A 152 -12.07 -11.91 -6.69
C LEU A 152 -12.95 -11.66 -5.46
N ALA A 153 -14.08 -10.97 -5.63
CA ALA A 153 -14.98 -10.67 -4.52
C ALA A 153 -15.52 -11.93 -3.82
N VAL A 154 -15.79 -13.00 -4.58
CA VAL A 154 -16.20 -14.31 -4.05
C VAL A 154 -15.07 -15.01 -3.30
N ALA A 155 -13.83 -14.87 -3.77
CA ALA A 155 -12.68 -15.55 -3.18
C ALA A 155 -12.08 -14.79 -1.98
N LEU A 156 -12.27 -13.47 -1.90
CA LEU A 156 -11.80 -12.62 -0.81
C LEU A 156 -12.46 -13.02 0.51
N ARG A 157 -11.69 -12.96 1.61
CA ARG A 157 -12.27 -13.18 2.95
C ARG A 157 -13.35 -12.13 3.23
N PRO A 158 -14.46 -12.50 3.90
CA PRO A 158 -15.57 -11.59 4.19
C PRO A 158 -15.15 -10.30 4.90
N SER A 159 -14.12 -10.38 5.73
CA SER A 159 -13.55 -9.24 6.47
C SER A 159 -12.91 -8.16 5.58
N PHE A 160 -12.62 -8.46 4.32
CA PHE A 160 -12.12 -7.49 3.33
C PHE A 160 -13.18 -7.02 2.34
N ALA A 161 -14.37 -7.64 2.33
CA ALA A 161 -15.43 -7.34 1.36
C ALA A 161 -15.93 -5.88 1.48
N GLY A 162 -15.92 -5.30 2.68
CA GLY A 162 -16.31 -3.90 2.93
C GLY A 162 -15.22 -2.86 2.69
N VAL A 163 -14.02 -3.29 2.28
CA VAL A 163 -12.88 -2.40 1.96
C VAL A 163 -12.80 -2.14 0.45
N VAL A 164 -13.16 -3.13 -0.36
CA VAL A 164 -13.09 -3.05 -1.82
C VAL A 164 -14.25 -2.22 -2.36
N PRO A 165 -14.01 -1.18 -3.17
CA PRO A 165 -15.09 -0.36 -3.76
C PRO A 165 -16.09 -1.19 -4.58
N ALA A 166 -17.37 -0.82 -4.56
CA ALA A 166 -18.42 -1.53 -5.31
C ALA A 166 -18.21 -1.53 -6.84
N ARG A 167 -17.43 -0.57 -7.35
CA ARG A 167 -17.04 -0.46 -8.77
C ARG A 167 -15.53 -0.50 -8.90
N PHE A 168 -14.89 -1.41 -8.15
CA PHE A 168 -13.43 -1.47 -8.08
C PHE A 168 -12.77 -1.67 -9.46
N ASP A 169 -13.47 -2.30 -10.40
CA ASP A 169 -13.09 -2.35 -11.82
C ASP A 169 -12.84 -0.95 -12.41
N GLU A 170 -13.79 -0.03 -12.25
CA GLU A 170 -13.70 1.32 -12.80
C GLU A 170 -12.79 2.21 -11.98
N VAL A 171 -12.82 2.06 -10.66
CA VAL A 171 -11.94 2.79 -9.74
C VAL A 171 -10.48 2.50 -10.05
N LEU A 172 -10.08 1.22 -10.09
CA LEU A 172 -8.70 0.84 -10.37
C LEU A 172 -8.24 1.33 -11.75
N ARG A 173 -9.11 1.26 -12.76
CA ARG A 173 -8.83 1.79 -14.10
C ARG A 173 -8.61 3.30 -14.11
N ARG A 174 -9.46 4.08 -13.42
CA ARG A 174 -9.30 5.54 -13.33
C ARG A 174 -8.03 5.91 -12.58
N ARG A 175 -7.66 5.15 -11.54
CA ARG A 175 -6.40 5.33 -10.82
C ARG A 175 -5.21 5.02 -11.73
N LEU A 176 -5.24 3.91 -12.47
CA LEU A 176 -4.22 3.57 -13.48
C LEU A 176 -4.09 4.69 -14.52
N GLU A 177 -5.19 5.13 -15.13
CA GLU A 177 -5.17 6.21 -16.12
C GLU A 177 -4.58 7.51 -15.55
N ARG A 178 -4.97 7.89 -14.34
CA ARG A 178 -4.40 9.07 -13.66
C ARG A 178 -2.91 8.91 -13.46
N THR A 179 -2.46 7.77 -12.92
CA THR A 179 -1.05 7.51 -12.64
C THR A 179 -0.21 7.58 -13.91
N VAL A 180 -0.61 6.90 -15.00
CA VAL A 180 0.16 6.91 -16.26
C VAL A 180 0.11 8.25 -17.00
N SER A 181 -0.90 9.08 -16.71
CA SER A 181 -1.01 10.44 -17.28
C SER A 181 -0.22 11.49 -16.49
N THR A 182 0.23 11.16 -15.27
CA THR A 182 0.85 12.12 -14.34
C THR A 182 2.31 11.79 -14.07
N HIS A 183 2.65 10.51 -13.96
CA HIS A 183 3.98 10.07 -13.57
C HIS A 183 4.65 9.27 -14.70
N PRO A 184 5.95 9.47 -14.93
CA PRO A 184 6.72 8.60 -15.80
C PRO A 184 6.67 7.13 -15.36
N ASN A 185 6.35 6.23 -16.28
CA ASN A 185 6.28 4.80 -16.02
C ASN A 185 7.68 4.24 -15.75
N ALA A 186 8.68 4.71 -16.48
CA ALA A 186 10.07 4.25 -16.40
C ALA A 186 10.63 4.30 -14.97
N HIS A 187 10.14 5.26 -14.17
CA HIS A 187 10.59 5.52 -12.79
C HIS A 187 9.52 5.23 -11.73
N ASN A 188 8.43 4.56 -12.08
CA ASN A 188 7.35 4.22 -11.15
C ASN A 188 7.41 2.74 -10.74
N PRO A 189 8.10 2.37 -9.65
CA PRO A 189 8.24 0.98 -9.25
C PRO A 189 6.91 0.30 -8.94
N TRP A 190 5.93 1.02 -8.40
CA TRP A 190 4.63 0.44 -8.06
C TRP A 190 3.84 0.04 -9.30
N LEU A 191 3.94 0.81 -10.39
CA LEU A 191 3.31 0.48 -11.65
C LEU A 191 3.95 -0.76 -12.29
N TRP A 192 5.29 -0.86 -12.26
CA TRP A 192 6.02 -2.05 -12.72
C TRP A 192 5.63 -3.31 -11.93
N ARG A 193 5.56 -3.20 -10.60
CA ARG A 193 5.16 -4.30 -9.73
C ARG A 193 3.74 -4.76 -10.04
N LEU A 194 2.81 -3.81 -10.22
CA LEU A 194 1.41 -4.11 -10.47
C LEU A 194 1.20 -4.74 -11.85
N LEU A 195 1.70 -4.10 -12.91
CA LEU A 195 1.41 -4.48 -14.30
C LEU A 195 2.32 -5.60 -14.81
N ALA A 196 3.61 -5.60 -14.48
CA ALA A 196 4.56 -6.60 -14.97
C ALA A 196 4.94 -7.65 -13.91
N GLY A 197 4.72 -7.38 -12.61
CA GLY A 197 5.21 -8.26 -11.54
C GLY A 197 6.71 -8.16 -11.32
N ALA A 198 7.35 -7.10 -11.83
CA ALA A 198 8.80 -6.87 -11.80
C ALA A 198 9.13 -5.52 -11.16
N GLU A 199 10.39 -5.32 -10.82
CA GLU A 199 10.91 -3.99 -10.50
C GLU A 199 11.38 -3.30 -11.79
N PRO A 200 11.43 -1.95 -11.82
CA PRO A 200 12.19 -1.23 -12.82
C PRO A 200 13.66 -1.71 -12.86
N PRO A 201 14.30 -1.75 -14.04
CA PRO A 201 15.72 -2.07 -14.14
C PRO A 201 16.58 -1.21 -13.21
N GLY A 202 17.54 -1.82 -12.53
CA GLY A 202 18.45 -1.11 -11.61
C GLY A 202 17.85 -0.80 -10.23
N THR A 203 16.62 -1.22 -9.93
CA THR A 203 16.04 -1.05 -8.59
C THR A 203 16.86 -1.84 -7.57
N PRO A 204 17.43 -1.18 -6.55
CA PRO A 204 18.20 -1.88 -5.52
C PRO A 204 17.27 -2.74 -4.66
N ALA A 205 17.81 -3.85 -4.14
CA ALA A 205 17.12 -4.58 -3.08
C ALA A 205 16.98 -3.66 -1.85
N PRO A 206 15.85 -3.69 -1.13
CA PRO A 206 15.73 -2.97 0.12
C PRO A 206 16.77 -3.51 1.10
N GLY A 207 17.58 -2.64 1.69
CA GLY A 207 18.58 -2.99 2.68
C GLY A 207 18.66 -1.90 3.74
N ALA A 208 18.37 -2.24 4.99
CA ALA A 208 18.37 -1.28 6.10
C ALA A 208 18.46 -2.01 7.45
N ALA A 209 19.68 -2.38 7.84
CA ALA A 209 19.94 -3.07 9.10
C ALA A 209 19.60 -2.22 10.36
N GLY A 210 19.44 -0.90 10.21
CA GLY A 210 19.09 0.02 11.30
C GLY A 210 17.61 0.02 11.69
N VAL A 211 16.72 -0.64 10.95
CA VAL A 211 15.29 -0.69 11.27
C VAL A 211 15.02 -1.58 12.48
N ARG A 212 14.35 -1.04 13.51
CA ARG A 212 13.87 -1.80 14.66
C ARG A 212 12.55 -2.49 14.33
N LEU A 213 12.54 -3.82 14.35
CA LEU A 213 11.34 -4.61 14.08
C LEU A 213 10.63 -5.01 15.39
N VAL A 214 9.34 -4.76 15.49
CA VAL A 214 8.50 -5.08 16.65
C VAL A 214 7.32 -5.94 16.22
N GLU A 215 7.16 -7.09 16.85
CA GLU A 215 5.96 -7.92 16.68
C GLU A 215 4.84 -7.40 17.58
N GLY A 216 3.69 -7.07 17.00
CA GLY A 216 2.54 -6.65 17.78
C GLY A 216 1.46 -5.94 16.97
N ASP A 217 0.29 -5.81 17.58
CA ASP A 217 -0.76 -4.92 17.08
C ASP A 217 -0.32 -3.46 17.24
N VAL A 218 -0.41 -2.68 16.16
CA VAL A 218 0.09 -1.30 16.14
C VAL A 218 -0.58 -0.41 17.17
N VAL A 219 -1.87 -0.65 17.49
CA VAL A 219 -2.56 0.11 18.54
C VAL A 219 -1.92 -0.18 19.90
N GLY A 220 -1.68 -1.45 20.21
CA GLY A 220 -1.00 -1.86 21.44
C GLY A 220 0.43 -1.29 21.56
N VAL A 221 1.20 -1.32 20.46
CA VAL A 221 2.56 -0.74 20.45
C VAL A 221 2.52 0.77 20.69
N LEU A 222 1.59 1.49 20.06
CA LEU A 222 1.42 2.93 20.27
C LEU A 222 0.94 3.26 21.70
N GLU A 223 0.07 2.45 22.29
CA GLU A 223 -0.40 2.64 23.68
C GLU A 223 0.72 2.44 24.71
N GLN A 224 1.65 1.52 24.45
CA GLN A 224 2.78 1.23 25.32
C GLN A 224 3.97 2.18 25.10
N ALA A 225 3.99 2.90 23.99
CA ALA A 225 5.04 3.88 23.73
C ALA A 225 5.00 5.03 24.75
N PRO A 226 6.16 5.63 25.08
CA PRO A 226 6.20 6.88 25.83
C PRO A 226 5.34 7.95 25.14
N ARG A 227 4.70 8.82 25.93
CA ARG A 227 3.93 9.94 25.40
C ARG A 227 4.83 10.82 24.53
N GLY A 228 4.43 11.08 23.28
CA GLY A 228 5.26 11.82 22.33
C GLY A 228 6.57 11.11 21.93
N GLY A 229 6.62 9.79 22.07
CA GLY A 229 7.76 8.94 21.70
C GLY A 229 8.09 8.92 20.20
N TYR A 230 7.15 9.33 19.34
CA TYR A 230 7.35 9.44 17.89
C TYR A 230 7.15 10.86 17.37
N ASP A 231 7.95 11.21 16.37
CA ASP A 231 7.87 12.45 15.61
C ASP A 231 6.91 12.33 14.43
N ALA A 232 6.85 11.14 13.83
CA ALA A 232 5.88 10.82 12.80
C ALA A 232 5.48 9.35 12.82
N VAL A 233 4.31 9.06 12.25
CA VAL A 233 3.85 7.67 12.04
C VAL A 233 3.23 7.53 10.66
N THR A 234 3.45 6.39 10.00
CA THR A 234 2.74 6.03 8.77
C THR A 234 1.98 4.71 8.96
N LEU A 235 0.69 4.75 8.65
CA LEU A 235 -0.24 3.66 8.90
C LEU A 235 -1.03 3.36 7.63
N SER A 236 -0.55 2.38 6.87
CA SER A 236 -1.21 1.93 5.66
C SER A 236 -2.15 0.79 5.96
N ASN A 237 -3.37 0.84 5.45
CA ASN A 237 -4.43 -0.19 5.50
C ASN A 237 -4.89 -0.67 6.89
N VAL A 238 -4.34 -0.14 7.98
CA VAL A 238 -4.72 -0.58 9.34
C VAL A 238 -6.19 -0.29 9.68
N LEU A 239 -6.79 0.70 9.03
CA LEU A 239 -8.22 1.05 9.16
C LEU A 239 -9.12 0.31 8.15
N ASP A 240 -8.52 -0.49 7.27
CA ASP A 240 -9.23 -1.28 6.28
C ASP A 240 -9.58 -2.64 6.86
N GLY A 241 -10.85 -2.80 7.26
CA GLY A 241 -11.39 -4.04 7.82
C GLY A 241 -11.90 -3.88 9.26
N PRO A 242 -11.08 -3.38 10.21
CA PRO A 242 -11.51 -3.19 11.59
C PRO A 242 -12.67 -2.19 11.73
N GLY A 243 -13.49 -2.37 12.77
CA GLY A 243 -14.66 -1.54 13.04
C GLY A 243 -14.38 -0.18 13.67
N PRO A 244 -15.41 0.66 13.89
CA PRO A 244 -15.28 2.01 14.45
C PRO A 244 -14.58 2.06 15.81
N GLU A 245 -14.72 1.02 16.64
CA GLU A 245 -14.06 0.93 17.93
C GLU A 245 -12.53 0.89 17.79
N PHE A 246 -12.02 0.08 16.85
CA PHE A 246 -10.59 0.01 16.56
C PHE A 246 -10.07 1.37 16.07
N ALA A 247 -10.82 2.03 15.16
CA ALA A 247 -10.46 3.35 14.67
C ALA A 247 -10.38 4.40 15.79
N ARG A 248 -11.33 4.36 16.74
CA ARG A 248 -11.33 5.24 17.92
C ARG A 248 -10.12 4.97 18.82
N ARG A 249 -9.79 3.70 19.06
CA ARG A 249 -8.65 3.30 19.89
C ARG A 249 -7.32 3.67 19.24
N LEU A 250 -7.15 3.39 17.94
CA LEU A 250 -5.99 3.82 17.16
C LEU A 250 -5.79 5.34 17.22
N ARG A 251 -6.86 6.11 17.06
CA ARG A 251 -6.80 7.57 17.16
C ARG A 251 -6.31 8.05 18.52
N ALA A 252 -6.78 7.43 19.60
CA ALA A 252 -6.32 7.74 20.94
C ALA A 252 -4.83 7.39 21.12
N ALA A 253 -4.42 6.20 20.66
CA ALA A 253 -3.05 5.70 20.73
C ALA A 253 -2.08 6.61 19.94
N VAL A 254 -2.44 7.01 18.72
CA VAL A 254 -1.63 7.94 17.91
C VAL A 254 -1.50 9.30 18.60
N ARG A 255 -2.59 9.87 19.15
CA ARG A 255 -2.54 11.15 19.88
C ARG A 255 -1.70 11.10 21.15
N HIS A 256 -1.56 9.92 21.75
CA HIS A 256 -0.70 9.68 22.91
C HIS A 256 0.77 9.56 22.49
N ALA A 257 1.06 8.70 21.51
CA ALA A 257 2.42 8.31 21.14
C ALA A 257 3.14 9.34 20.27
N VAL A 258 2.40 10.14 19.48
CA VAL A 258 2.99 11.13 18.57
C VAL A 258 3.04 12.49 19.25
N ARG A 259 4.19 13.16 19.17
CA ARG A 259 4.38 14.47 19.82
C ARG A 259 3.43 15.53 19.22
N PRO A 260 3.09 16.60 19.98
CA PRO A 260 2.46 17.78 19.41
C PRO A 260 3.27 18.32 18.22
N GLY A 261 2.60 18.67 17.13
CA GLY A 261 3.21 19.08 15.86
C GLY A 261 3.69 17.92 14.98
N GLY A 262 3.66 16.68 15.48
CA GLY A 262 4.06 15.48 14.74
C GLY A 262 3.11 15.13 13.59
N VAL A 263 3.58 14.28 12.68
CA VAL A 263 2.92 13.98 11.39
C VAL A 263 2.40 12.56 11.36
N VAL A 264 1.18 12.37 10.88
CA VAL A 264 0.54 11.07 10.70
C VAL A 264 0.19 10.91 9.22
N VAL A 265 0.76 9.92 8.56
CA VAL A 265 0.37 9.50 7.21
C VAL A 265 -0.57 8.30 7.33
N LEU A 266 -1.75 8.38 6.72
CA LEU A 266 -2.72 7.28 6.70
C LEU A 266 -3.01 6.90 5.26
N ARG A 267 -3.08 5.59 4.96
CA ARG A 267 -3.55 5.09 3.67
C ARG A 267 -4.73 4.15 3.82
N SER A 268 -5.67 4.26 2.89
CA SER A 268 -6.80 3.33 2.77
C SER A 268 -7.10 3.02 1.31
N ALA A 269 -7.45 1.76 1.06
CA ALA A 269 -7.91 1.31 -0.25
C ALA A 269 -9.34 1.80 -0.59
N ARG A 270 -10.09 2.25 0.43
CA ARG A 270 -11.46 2.77 0.30
C ARG A 270 -11.52 3.97 -0.63
N GLU A 271 -12.70 4.20 -1.19
CA GLU A 271 -12.94 5.41 -1.98
C GLU A 271 -12.96 6.67 -1.10
N PRO A 272 -12.54 7.82 -1.66
CA PRO A 272 -12.62 9.10 -0.97
C PRO A 272 -14.03 9.44 -0.49
N GLY A 273 -14.12 9.94 0.74
CA GLY A 273 -15.31 10.66 1.23
C GLY A 273 -15.34 12.12 0.76
N PRO A 274 -16.20 12.97 1.37
CA PRO A 274 -16.32 14.38 1.05
C PRO A 274 -15.02 15.19 1.19
N GLU A 275 -14.10 14.74 2.04
CA GLU A 275 -12.77 15.34 2.24
C GLU A 275 -11.81 15.07 1.06
N GLY A 276 -12.25 14.32 0.05
CA GLY A 276 -11.52 14.07 -1.18
C GLY A 276 -10.39 13.04 -1.04
N PRO A 277 -9.58 12.81 -2.09
CA PRO A 277 -8.55 11.77 -2.10
C PRO A 277 -7.30 12.13 -1.30
N GLY A 278 -7.12 13.41 -0.94
CA GLY A 278 -5.90 13.91 -0.34
C GLY A 278 -4.71 13.65 -1.26
N TRP A 279 -3.63 13.12 -0.69
CA TRP A 279 -2.40 12.81 -1.41
C TRP A 279 -2.55 11.61 -2.37
N ALA A 280 -3.63 10.81 -2.28
CA ALA A 280 -3.87 9.71 -3.23
C ALA A 280 -4.05 10.20 -4.69
N ALA A 281 -4.33 11.49 -4.89
CA ALA A 281 -4.37 12.09 -6.21
C ALA A 281 -2.98 12.15 -6.88
N GLN A 282 -1.91 12.23 -6.08
CA GLN A 282 -0.51 12.38 -6.50
C GLN A 282 0.34 11.15 -6.16
N ASP A 283 -0.23 10.19 -5.43
CA ASP A 283 0.42 8.94 -5.05
C ASP A 283 0.72 8.10 -6.30
N ARG A 284 1.98 7.69 -6.45
CA ARG A 284 2.44 6.88 -7.58
C ARG A 284 1.99 5.43 -7.47
N SER A 285 1.59 4.97 -6.28
CA SER A 285 0.95 3.69 -6.05
C SER A 285 -0.55 3.75 -6.33
N VAL A 286 -0.89 3.15 -7.45
CA VAL A 286 -2.24 3.02 -8.03
C VAL A 286 -3.32 2.51 -7.03
N LEU A 287 -2.93 1.84 -5.94
CA LEU A 287 -3.84 1.06 -5.09
C LEU A 287 -4.62 1.88 -4.05
N TRP A 288 -4.19 3.09 -3.70
CA TRP A 288 -4.81 3.85 -2.62
C TRP A 288 -5.92 4.77 -3.12
N GLY A 289 -7.07 4.75 -2.45
CA GLY A 289 -8.13 5.72 -2.71
C GLY A 289 -7.99 6.96 -1.84
N VAL A 290 -7.40 6.78 -0.66
CA VAL A 290 -7.14 7.84 0.29
C VAL A 290 -5.70 7.76 0.77
N VAL A 291 -5.02 8.90 0.74
CA VAL A 291 -3.79 9.14 1.48
C VAL A 291 -3.95 10.48 2.22
N ARG A 292 -3.89 10.44 3.55
CA ARG A 292 -4.02 11.62 4.42
C ARG A 292 -2.69 11.92 5.08
N VAL A 293 -2.34 13.19 5.14
CA VAL A 293 -1.20 13.71 5.90
C VAL A 293 -1.76 14.64 6.96
N VAL A 294 -1.73 14.22 8.22
CA VAL A 294 -2.33 14.92 9.35
C VAL A 294 -1.23 15.43 10.27
N ARG A 295 -1.24 16.73 10.58
CA ARG A 295 -0.35 17.31 11.60
C ARG A 295 -1.09 17.47 12.92
N LEU A 296 -0.59 16.83 13.98
CA LEU A 296 -1.25 16.87 15.29
C LEU A 296 -1.04 18.22 15.99
N GLY A 297 -2.10 18.77 16.57
CA GLY A 297 -2.02 19.98 17.40
C GLY A 297 -1.98 21.33 16.66
N GLY A 298 -2.16 21.35 15.33
CA GLY A 298 -2.27 22.59 14.55
C GLY A 298 -3.64 23.30 14.65
N ALA A 299 -3.68 24.57 14.24
CA ALA A 299 -4.90 25.41 14.21
C ALA A 299 -5.89 25.05 13.07
N ALA A 300 -5.45 24.28 12.07
CA ALA A 300 -6.28 23.86 10.95
C ALA A 300 -7.20 22.65 11.29
N PRO A 301 -8.38 22.54 10.65
CA PRO A 301 -9.42 21.56 10.98
C PRO A 301 -9.12 20.10 10.58
N ASP A 302 -7.91 19.77 10.15
CA ASP A 302 -7.54 18.42 9.68
C ASP A 302 -7.26 17.45 10.87
N ARG A 303 -8.27 17.30 11.74
CA ARG A 303 -8.18 16.65 13.06
C ARG A 303 -8.59 15.18 13.05
N ARG A 304 -8.91 14.61 11.89
CA ARG A 304 -9.49 13.26 11.81
C ARG A 304 -8.44 12.27 11.37
N ILE A 305 -7.98 11.45 12.32
CA ILE A 305 -7.33 10.16 12.03
C ILE A 305 -8.44 9.22 11.54
N ALA A 306 -8.83 9.43 10.29
CA ALA A 306 -9.81 8.67 9.53
C ALA A 306 -9.37 8.68 8.06
N PRO A 307 -9.72 7.66 7.27
CA PRO A 307 -9.64 7.76 5.83
C PRO A 307 -10.69 8.75 5.29
#